data_AF-M1DAC4-F1
#
_entry.id   AF-M1DAC4-F1
#
_cell.length_a   1.000
_cell.length_b   1.000
_cell.length_c   1.000
_cell.angle_alpha   90.00
_cell.angle_beta   90.00
_cell.angle_gamma   90.00
#
_symmetry.space_group_name_H-M   'P 1'
#
loop_
_entity.id
_entity.type
_entity.pdbx_description
1 polymer ?
#
loop_
_entity_poly.entity_id
_entity_poly.type
_entity_poly.pdbx_seq_one_letter_code
_entity_poly.pdbx_strand_id
1 'polypeptide(L)'
;MGMYPYLIINNWEGAKDCLTTHDKDFTARPTSMAGQNIGYKYARFTYSNFGPYYNHVRKLALTQVLSSTKLEEMRHIRVVELENSIKDLYSLTQVTNKTNEVINITQWFHQLTLNTIVKTICGKRYNNIEEDEEAKRFREAFKGTMYVVG
;
A
#
# COMPACT_ATOMS: atom_id res chain seq x y z
N MET A 1 -17.58 7.25 -12.46
CA MET A 1 -18.21 8.18 -13.42
C MET A 1 -19.54 8.62 -12.86
N GLY A 2 -19.90 9.88 -12.99
CA GLY A 2 -21.05 10.47 -12.30
C GLY A 2 -21.09 11.99 -12.54
N MET A 3 -21.32 12.78 -11.49
CA MET A 3 -21.62 14.23 -11.53
C MET A 3 -20.57 15.14 -12.21
N TYR A 4 -19.32 14.71 -12.33
CA TYR A 4 -18.24 15.51 -12.95
C TYR A 4 -17.81 14.88 -14.30
N PRO A 5 -17.43 15.69 -15.30
CA PRO A 5 -16.85 15.17 -16.53
C PRO A 5 -15.50 14.49 -16.25
N TYR A 6 -15.25 13.35 -16.93
CA TYR A 6 -13.99 12.61 -16.83
C TYR A 6 -13.42 12.37 -18.22
N LEU A 7 -12.10 12.49 -18.35
CA LEU A 7 -11.34 12.07 -19.52
C LEU A 7 -10.69 10.71 -19.21
N ILE A 8 -10.94 9.71 -20.05
CA ILE A 8 -10.27 8.40 -19.97
C ILE A 8 -9.23 8.32 -21.05
N ILE A 9 -8.00 8.01 -20.65
CA ILE A 9 -6.90 7.74 -21.55
C ILE A 9 -6.73 6.23 -21.59
N ASN A 10 -6.95 5.62 -22.76
CA ASN A 10 -6.96 4.16 -22.94
C ASN A 10 -5.84 3.64 -23.86
N ASN A 11 -4.88 4.50 -24.23
CA ASN A 11 -3.74 4.15 -25.06
C ASN A 11 -2.43 4.61 -24.41
N TRP A 12 -1.31 4.00 -24.82
CA TRP A 12 -0.01 4.27 -24.21
C TRP A 12 0.56 5.62 -24.67
N GLU A 13 0.22 6.08 -25.88
CA GLU A 13 0.65 7.37 -26.43
C GLU A 13 0.10 8.52 -25.60
N GLY A 14 -1.19 8.52 -25.30
CA GLY A 14 -1.84 9.52 -24.45
C GLY A 14 -1.37 9.43 -23.00
N ALA A 15 -1.17 8.21 -22.48
CA ALA A 15 -0.61 8.05 -21.13
C ALA A 15 0.79 8.62 -21.04
N LYS A 16 1.64 8.38 -22.05
CA LYS A 16 2.97 8.97 -22.15
C LYS A 16 2.88 10.49 -22.23
N ASP A 17 2.02 11.03 -23.08
CA ASP A 17 1.90 12.48 -23.25
C ASP A 17 1.45 13.18 -21.96
N CYS A 18 0.45 12.63 -21.27
CA CYS A 18 -0.06 13.19 -20.01
C CYS A 18 0.92 13.03 -18.83
N LEU A 19 1.71 11.95 -18.79
CA LEU A 19 2.61 11.65 -17.66
C LEU A 19 4.07 12.06 -17.91
N THR A 20 4.39 12.61 -19.08
CA THR A 20 5.75 13.11 -19.41
C THR A 20 5.72 14.54 -19.92
N THR A 21 5.18 14.79 -21.12
CA THR A 21 5.16 16.13 -21.75
C THR A 21 4.34 17.12 -20.94
N HIS A 22 3.15 16.68 -20.49
CA HIS A 22 2.17 17.49 -19.78
C HIS A 22 2.04 17.10 -18.31
N ASP A 23 3.06 16.45 -17.73
CA ASP A 23 3.00 15.87 -16.38
C ASP A 23 2.52 16.88 -15.32
N LYS A 24 3.01 18.12 -15.38
CA LYS A 24 2.63 19.24 -14.51
C LYS A 24 1.13 19.54 -14.54
N ASP A 25 0.52 19.52 -15.72
CA ASP A 25 -0.91 19.82 -15.90
C ASP A 25 -1.80 18.71 -15.31
N PHE A 26 -1.32 17.47 -15.32
CA PHE A 26 -2.01 16.30 -14.79
C PHE A 26 -1.61 15.93 -13.35
N THR A 27 -0.79 16.76 -12.67
CA THR A 27 -0.40 16.50 -11.27
C THR A 27 -1.48 16.86 -10.24
N ALA A 28 -2.48 17.65 -10.62
CA ALA A 28 -3.56 18.04 -9.73
C ALA A 28 -4.39 16.82 -9.30
N ARG A 29 -4.69 16.73 -8.00
CA ARG A 29 -5.59 15.72 -7.43
C ARG A 29 -7.00 16.32 -7.34
N PRO A 30 -8.02 15.69 -7.94
CA PRO A 30 -9.41 16.12 -7.77
C PRO A 30 -9.80 16.14 -6.30
N THR A 31 -10.62 17.12 -5.92
CA THR A 31 -11.14 17.22 -4.55
C THR A 31 -12.02 16.01 -4.24
N SER A 32 -11.77 15.39 -3.09
CA SER A 32 -12.50 14.19 -2.64
C SER A 32 -12.68 14.23 -1.14
N MET A 33 -13.77 13.63 -0.64
CA MET A 33 -13.97 13.43 0.79
C MET A 33 -12.82 12.64 1.43
N ALA A 34 -12.23 11.71 0.66
CA ALA A 34 -11.04 10.98 1.06
C ALA A 34 -9.86 11.92 1.34
N GLY A 35 -9.54 12.82 0.41
CA GLY A 35 -8.47 13.81 0.61
C GLY A 35 -8.74 14.78 1.77
N GLN A 36 -10.01 15.13 1.99
CA GLN A 36 -10.42 15.98 3.11
C GLN A 36 -10.23 15.31 4.47
N ASN A 37 -10.72 14.07 4.62
CA ASN A 37 -10.78 13.37 5.91
C ASN A 37 -9.55 12.49 6.15
N ILE A 38 -9.25 11.56 5.24
CA ILE A 38 -8.12 10.64 5.33
C ILE A 38 -6.82 11.37 5.01
N GLY A 39 -6.85 12.27 4.03
CA GLY A 39 -5.70 13.06 3.62
C GLY A 39 -5.32 14.19 4.57
N TYR A 40 -5.96 14.34 5.74
CA TYR A 40 -5.77 15.44 6.68
C TYR A 40 -5.85 16.81 5.99
N LYS A 41 -7.01 17.12 5.37
CA LYS A 41 -7.18 18.30 4.52
C LYS A 41 -6.08 18.42 3.46
N TYR A 42 -5.81 17.31 2.77
CA TYR A 42 -4.77 17.20 1.73
C TYR A 42 -3.32 17.43 2.19
N ALA A 43 -3.03 17.42 3.50
CA ALA A 43 -1.66 17.48 4.02
C ALA A 43 -0.91 16.15 3.86
N ARG A 44 -1.60 15.01 3.69
CA ARG A 44 -0.97 13.71 3.43
C ARG A 44 -0.33 13.70 2.04
N PHE A 45 0.92 13.23 1.96
CA PHE A 45 1.72 13.15 0.73
C PHE A 45 0.99 12.58 -0.50
N THR A 46 0.14 11.57 -0.31
CA THR A 46 -0.62 10.92 -1.41
C THR A 46 -1.76 11.78 -1.97
N TYR A 47 -2.26 12.73 -1.18
CA TYR A 47 -3.39 13.61 -1.50
C TYR A 47 -3.00 15.07 -1.73
N SER A 48 -1.81 15.48 -1.34
CA SER A 48 -1.34 16.86 -1.54
C SER A 48 -1.20 17.18 -3.03
N ASN A 49 -1.72 18.33 -3.45
CA ASN A 49 -1.48 18.88 -4.77
C ASN A 49 -0.01 19.24 -4.96
N PHE A 50 0.41 19.29 -6.23
CA PHE A 50 1.76 19.69 -6.58
C PHE A 50 2.10 21.08 -6.04
N GLY A 51 3.31 21.21 -5.48
CA GLY A 51 3.76 22.43 -4.83
C GLY A 51 5.01 22.22 -3.99
N PRO A 52 5.54 23.27 -3.33
CA PRO A 52 6.78 23.19 -2.55
C PRO A 52 6.75 22.09 -1.48
N TYR A 53 5.62 21.95 -0.78
CA TYR A 53 5.41 20.89 0.22
C TYR A 53 5.50 19.48 -0.39
N TYR A 54 4.73 19.21 -1.45
CA TYR A 54 4.75 17.91 -2.13
C TYR A 54 6.15 17.55 -2.62
N ASN A 55 6.85 18.51 -3.25
CA ASN A 55 8.19 18.30 -3.77
C ASN A 55 9.20 17.98 -2.65
N HIS A 56 9.10 18.67 -1.52
CA HIS A 56 9.95 18.43 -0.37
C HIS A 56 9.73 17.03 0.22
N VAL A 57 8.47 16.65 0.48
CA VAL A 57 8.13 15.33 1.03
C VAL A 57 8.46 14.21 0.05
N ARG A 58 8.21 14.41 -1.26
CA ARG A 58 8.60 13.46 -2.32
C ARG A 58 10.10 13.21 -2.30
N LYS A 59 10.90 14.28 -2.22
CA LYS A 59 12.37 14.17 -2.16
C LYS A 59 12.82 13.39 -0.93
N LEU A 60 12.24 13.67 0.24
CA LEU A 60 12.52 12.91 1.46
C LEU A 60 12.16 11.44 1.31
N ALA A 61 10.95 11.11 0.84
CA ALA A 61 10.51 9.73 0.65
C ALA A 61 11.44 8.95 -0.30
N LEU A 62 11.80 9.54 -1.44
CA LEU A 62 12.66 8.89 -2.44
C LEU A 62 14.10 8.73 -1.98
N THR A 63 14.64 9.67 -1.20
CA THR A 63 16.06 9.63 -0.80
C THR A 63 16.28 8.87 0.50
N GLN A 64 15.38 9.01 1.48
CA GLN A 64 15.57 8.49 2.83
C GLN A 64 14.87 7.15 3.07
N VAL A 65 13.80 6.84 2.31
CA VAL A 65 13.00 5.63 2.53
C VAL A 65 13.12 4.67 1.34
N LEU A 66 12.98 5.19 0.12
CA LEU A 66 12.88 4.40 -1.11
C LEU A 66 14.14 4.46 -1.98
N SER A 67 15.28 4.86 -1.42
CA SER A 67 16.55 4.83 -2.15
C SER A 67 17.05 3.39 -2.32
N SER A 68 17.84 3.15 -3.37
CA SER A 68 18.41 1.82 -3.66
C SER A 68 19.16 1.24 -2.45
N THR A 69 19.97 2.07 -1.79
CA THR A 69 20.69 1.68 -0.57
C THR A 69 19.74 1.25 0.55
N LYS A 70 18.68 2.03 0.82
CA LYS A 70 17.71 1.70 1.87
C LYS A 70 16.92 0.43 1.56
N LEU A 71 16.54 0.25 0.30
CA LEU A 71 15.86 -0.96 -0.16
C LEU A 71 16.74 -2.21 -0.03
N GLU A 72 18.05 -2.06 -0.17
CA GLU A 72 19.04 -3.12 -0.02
C GLU A 72 19.30 -3.44 1.46
N GLU A 73 19.44 -2.43 2.32
CA GLU A 73 19.50 -2.61 3.78
C GLU A 73 18.28 -3.39 4.30
N MET A 74 17.08 -3.09 3.77
CA MET A 74 15.82 -3.74 4.15
C MET A 74 15.56 -5.06 3.40
N ARG A 75 16.47 -5.52 2.52
CA ARG A 75 16.26 -6.75 1.72
C ARG A 75 16.03 -7.97 2.59
N HIS A 76 16.82 -8.10 3.67
CA HIS A 76 16.74 -9.23 4.59
C HIS A 76 15.35 -9.36 5.23
N ILE A 77 14.67 -8.23 5.51
CA ILE A 77 13.33 -8.22 6.09
C ILE A 77 12.34 -8.91 5.15
N ARG A 78 12.38 -8.58 3.86
CA ARG A 78 11.48 -9.18 2.86
C ARG A 78 11.68 -10.69 2.73
N VAL A 79 12.93 -11.16 2.76
CA VAL A 79 13.26 -12.59 2.69
C VAL A 79 12.72 -13.32 3.92
N VAL A 80 13.01 -12.81 5.12
CA VAL A 80 12.56 -13.43 6.37
C VAL A 80 11.03 -13.45 6.47
N GLU A 81 10.34 -12.37 6.10
CA GLU A 81 8.87 -12.33 6.14
C GLU A 81 8.23 -13.26 5.11
N LEU A 82 8.85 -13.47 3.95
CA LEU A 82 8.43 -14.47 2.98
C LEU A 82 8.58 -15.89 3.54
N GLU A 83 9.76 -16.23 4.08
CA GLU A 83 10.01 -17.54 4.68
C GLU A 83 9.04 -17.85 5.83
N ASN A 84 8.79 -16.88 6.71
CA ASN A 84 7.83 -17.02 7.80
C ASN A 84 6.41 -17.23 7.26
N SER A 85 6.00 -16.45 6.25
CA SER A 85 4.65 -16.59 5.68
C SER A 85 4.44 -17.92 4.93
N ILE A 86 5.52 -18.50 4.37
CA ILE A 86 5.51 -19.85 3.81
C ILE A 86 5.40 -20.89 4.92
N LYS A 87 6.14 -20.75 6.03
CA LYS A 87 6.03 -21.67 7.19
C LYS A 87 4.62 -21.65 7.79
N ASP A 88 4.01 -20.47 7.92
CA ASP A 88 2.63 -20.31 8.39
C ASP A 88 1.63 -20.98 7.43
N LEU A 89 1.89 -20.92 6.12
CA LEU A 89 1.08 -21.60 5.12
C LEU A 89 1.17 -23.13 5.27
N TYR A 90 2.39 -23.65 5.43
CA TYR A 90 2.61 -25.08 5.65
C TYR A 90 2.00 -25.58 6.95
N SER A 91 2.09 -24.82 8.05
CA SER A 91 1.53 -25.25 9.34
C SER A 91 0.01 -25.41 9.28
N LEU A 92 -0.70 -24.50 8.59
CA LEU A 92 -2.14 -24.61 8.35
C LEU A 92 -2.48 -25.96 7.67
N THR A 93 -1.75 -26.31 6.61
CA THR A 93 -1.98 -27.57 5.88
C THR A 93 -1.71 -28.84 6.70
N GLN A 94 -0.85 -28.78 7.73
CA GLN A 94 -0.56 -29.93 8.59
C GLN A 94 -1.58 -30.10 9.72
N VAL A 95 -2.11 -29.00 10.27
CA VAL A 95 -3.05 -29.02 11.39
C VAL A 95 -4.38 -29.67 11.02
N THR A 96 -4.83 -29.53 9.78
CA THR A 96 -6.16 -30.02 9.39
C THR A 96 -6.23 -31.49 9.03
N ASN A 97 -5.10 -32.19 8.85
CA ASN A 97 -5.02 -33.61 8.42
C ASN A 97 -5.95 -33.96 7.23
N LYS A 98 -6.37 -32.93 6.48
CA LYS A 98 -7.34 -33.02 5.39
C LYS A 98 -6.60 -32.68 4.11
N THR A 99 -6.57 -33.62 3.20
CA THR A 99 -5.95 -33.52 1.87
C THR A 99 -6.59 -32.48 0.93
N ASN A 100 -7.50 -31.63 1.44
CA ASN A 100 -8.35 -30.74 0.64
C ASN A 100 -8.66 -29.41 1.34
N GLU A 101 -7.73 -28.87 2.13
CA GLU A 101 -7.93 -27.57 2.77
C GLU A 101 -7.88 -26.43 1.74
N VAL A 102 -8.94 -25.62 1.70
CA VAL A 102 -9.05 -24.47 0.79
C VAL A 102 -8.42 -23.26 1.46
N ILE A 103 -7.30 -22.80 0.89
CA ILE A 103 -6.62 -21.61 1.39
C ILE A 103 -7.07 -20.38 0.60
N ASN A 104 -7.47 -19.33 1.32
CA ASN A 104 -7.72 -18.02 0.73
C ASN A 104 -6.39 -17.31 0.44
N ILE A 105 -5.86 -17.51 -0.77
CA ILE A 105 -4.58 -16.93 -1.22
C ILE A 105 -4.60 -15.39 -1.19
N THR A 106 -5.76 -14.76 -1.45
CA THR A 106 -5.90 -13.30 -1.35
C THR A 106 -5.65 -12.80 0.07
N GLN A 107 -6.22 -13.48 1.07
CA GLN A 107 -5.98 -13.15 2.48
C GLN A 107 -4.52 -13.39 2.88
N TRP A 108 -3.91 -14.45 2.36
CA TRP A 108 -2.49 -14.73 2.60
C TRP A 108 -1.57 -13.64 2.02
N PHE A 109 -1.78 -13.20 0.77
CA PHE A 109 -1.02 -12.10 0.16
C PHE A 109 -1.21 -10.77 0.88
N HIS A 110 -2.44 -10.47 1.32
CA HIS A 110 -2.68 -9.29 2.15
C HIS A 110 -1.87 -9.35 3.45
N GLN A 111 -1.80 -10.51 4.10
CA GLN A 111 -1.06 -10.65 5.35
C GLN A 111 0.46 -10.55 5.14
N LEU A 112 0.99 -11.20 4.11
CA LEU A 112 2.40 -11.08 3.73
C LEU A 112 2.78 -9.61 3.45
N THR A 113 1.96 -8.91 2.68
CA THR A 113 2.20 -7.49 2.32
C THR A 113 2.16 -6.61 3.56
N LEU A 114 1.14 -6.77 4.40
CA LEU A 114 0.98 -6.01 5.63
C LEU A 114 2.15 -6.24 6.59
N ASN A 115 2.51 -7.50 6.85
CA ASN A 115 3.62 -7.83 7.73
C ASN A 115 4.95 -7.35 7.17
N THR A 116 5.17 -7.42 5.85
CA THR A 116 6.37 -6.84 5.23
C THR A 116 6.46 -5.33 5.49
N ILE A 117 5.37 -4.59 5.28
CA ILE A 117 5.34 -3.13 5.51
C ILE A 117 5.53 -2.80 6.99
N VAL A 118 4.78 -3.45 7.88
CA VAL A 118 4.84 -3.20 9.34
C VAL A 118 6.19 -3.61 9.90
N LYS A 119 6.80 -4.70 9.44
CA LYS A 119 8.14 -5.12 9.86
C LYS A 119 9.19 -4.12 9.40
N THR A 120 9.05 -3.61 8.18
CA THR A 120 9.97 -2.60 7.62
C THR A 120 9.89 -1.27 8.38
N ILE A 121 8.69 -0.81 8.75
CA ILE A 121 8.49 0.51 9.37
C ILE A 121 8.60 0.44 10.90
N CYS A 122 7.96 -0.54 11.52
CA CYS A 122 7.76 -0.63 12.97
C CYS A 122 8.57 -1.77 13.62
N GLY A 123 9.22 -2.65 12.85
CA GLY A 123 9.93 -3.83 13.38
C GLY A 123 9.01 -4.92 13.95
N LYS A 124 7.68 -4.75 13.88
CA LYS A 124 6.66 -5.69 14.38
C LYS A 124 6.17 -6.65 13.30
N ARG A 125 5.65 -7.82 13.71
CA ARG A 125 4.91 -8.77 12.86
C ARG A 125 3.62 -9.15 13.56
N TYR A 126 2.52 -9.24 12.82
CA TYR A 126 1.26 -9.76 13.32
C TYR A 126 1.09 -11.21 12.86
N ASN A 127 1.06 -12.15 13.81
CA ASN A 127 0.95 -13.58 13.49
C ASN A 127 -0.51 -13.98 13.31
N ASN A 128 -1.35 -13.76 14.33
CA ASN A 128 -2.77 -14.08 14.27
C ASN A 128 -3.60 -12.80 14.40
N ILE A 129 -4.06 -12.27 13.27
CA ILE A 129 -4.86 -11.05 13.26
C ILE A 129 -6.15 -11.22 14.07
N GLU A 130 -6.67 -12.44 14.22
CA GLU A 130 -7.93 -12.67 14.93
C GLU A 130 -7.79 -12.65 16.45
N GLU A 131 -6.57 -12.75 16.98
CA GLU A 131 -6.29 -12.70 18.42
C GLU A 131 -5.67 -11.36 18.84
N ASP A 132 -5.07 -10.63 17.91
CA ASP A 132 -4.41 -9.35 18.17
C ASP A 132 -5.34 -8.17 17.82
N GLU A 133 -5.87 -7.50 18.84
CA GLU A 133 -6.73 -6.33 18.68
C GLU A 133 -6.04 -5.14 17.98
N GLU A 134 -4.73 -4.96 18.13
CA GLU A 134 -3.97 -3.94 17.39
C GLU A 134 -3.97 -4.31 15.90
N ALA A 135 -3.71 -5.58 15.58
CA ALA A 135 -3.71 -6.09 14.22
C ALA A 135 -5.09 -5.98 13.55
N LYS A 136 -6.18 -6.30 14.27
CA LYS A 136 -7.56 -6.13 13.74
C LYS A 136 -7.84 -4.69 13.38
N ARG A 137 -7.63 -3.78 14.33
CA ARG A 137 -7.86 -2.35 14.14
C ARG A 137 -7.05 -1.81 12.96
N PHE A 138 -5.79 -2.20 12.86
CA PHE A 138 -4.93 -1.79 11.75
C PHE A 138 -5.44 -2.34 10.41
N ARG A 139 -5.82 -3.62 10.35
CA ARG A 139 -6.36 -4.24 9.13
C ARG A 139 -7.66 -3.60 8.68
N GLU A 140 -8.57 -3.30 9.61
CA GLU A 140 -9.84 -2.62 9.33
C GLU A 140 -9.59 -1.19 8.84
N ALA A 141 -8.72 -0.43 9.49
CA ALA A 141 -8.34 0.91 9.06
C ALA A 141 -7.69 0.91 7.67
N PHE A 142 -6.82 -0.07 7.40
CA PHE A 142 -6.17 -0.23 6.10
C PHE A 142 -7.16 -0.59 5.01
N LYS A 143 -8.05 -1.58 5.25
CA LYS A 143 -9.13 -1.95 4.32
C LYS A 143 -10.07 -0.78 4.05
N GLY A 144 -10.51 -0.08 5.09
CA GLY A 144 -11.38 1.09 4.97
C GLY A 144 -10.72 2.23 4.19
N THR A 145 -9.41 2.44 4.39
CA THR A 145 -8.65 3.40 3.58
C THR A 145 -8.64 2.99 2.12
N MET A 146 -8.30 1.74 1.79
CA MET A 146 -8.26 1.28 0.40
C MET A 146 -9.62 1.38 -0.29
N TYR A 147 -10.70 1.00 0.40
CA TYR A 147 -12.06 1.14 -0.13
C TYR A 147 -12.43 2.59 -0.48
N VAL A 148 -12.01 3.56 0.34
CA VAL A 148 -12.30 4.98 0.14
C VAL A 148 -11.38 5.63 -0.90
N VAL A 149 -10.15 5.13 -1.05
CA VAL A 149 -9.18 5.63 -2.05
C VAL A 149 -9.54 5.15 -3.46
N GLY A 150 -10.14 3.96 -3.58
CA GLY A 150 -10.45 3.30 -4.85
C GLY A 150 -9.52 2.11 -5.11
#